data_AF-A0A948EPI6-F1
#
_entry.id   AF-A0A948EPI6-F1
#
_cell.length_a   1.000
_cell.length_b   1.000
_cell.length_c   1.000
_cell.angle_alpha   90.00
_cell.angle_beta   90.00
_cell.angle_gamma   90.00
#
_symmetry.space_group_name_H-M   'P 1'
#
loop_
_entity.id
_entity.type
_entity.pdbx_description
1 polymer ?
#
loop_
_entity_poly.entity_id
_entity_poly.type
_entity_poly.pdbx_seq_one_letter_code
_entity_poly.pdbx_strand_id
1 'polypeptide(L)'
;MESKGNRKERRASAEPEKLDTKNFVELADRFVDVANRANRTVLATDVHMAFLYGAARYNAHVGKNVRSVADHEAFVEEMAGVYKEMLRNHLADPAL
;
A
#
# COMPACT_ATOMS: atom_id res chain seq x y z
N MET A 1 -30.17 -32.25 0.04
CA MET A 1 -30.07 -30.79 0.14
C MET A 1 -28.63 -30.45 0.43
N GLU A 2 -27.85 -30.10 -0.59
CA GLU A 2 -26.46 -29.66 -0.39
C GLU A 2 -26.45 -28.24 0.16
N SER A 3 -25.84 -28.07 1.34
CA SER A 3 -25.59 -26.77 1.95
C SER A 3 -24.68 -25.96 1.04
N LYS A 4 -25.24 -24.92 0.41
CA LYS A 4 -24.47 -23.90 -0.32
C LYS A 4 -23.67 -23.13 0.73
N GLY A 5 -22.43 -23.58 0.95
CA GLY A 5 -21.45 -22.92 1.82
C GLY A 5 -21.43 -21.42 1.60
N ASN A 6 -21.43 -20.68 2.71
CA ASN A 6 -21.70 -19.26 2.76
C ASN A 6 -20.64 -18.52 1.90
N ARG A 7 -21.04 -17.57 1.05
CA ARG A 7 -20.14 -16.86 0.11
C ARG A 7 -18.92 -16.22 0.81
N LYS A 8 -19.07 -15.93 2.11
CA LYS A 8 -18.06 -15.40 3.01
C LYS A 8 -16.97 -16.42 3.36
N GLU A 9 -17.32 -17.70 3.54
CA GLU A 9 -16.38 -18.79 3.85
C GLU A 9 -15.51 -19.13 2.64
N ARG A 10 -16.10 -19.10 1.43
CA ARG A 10 -15.36 -19.29 0.16
C ARG A 10 -14.34 -18.18 -0.14
N ARG A 11 -14.57 -16.95 0.35
CA ARG A 11 -13.61 -15.84 0.21
C ARG A 11 -12.50 -15.88 1.25
N ALA A 12 -12.78 -16.41 2.44
CA ALA A 12 -11.80 -16.57 3.50
C ALA A 12 -10.81 -17.73 3.26
N SER A 13 -11.15 -18.66 2.36
CA SER A 13 -10.37 -19.86 2.02
C SER A 13 -9.66 -19.79 0.67
N ALA A 14 -9.81 -18.69 -0.07
CA ALA A 14 -8.98 -18.42 -1.24
C ALA A 14 -7.67 -17.81 -0.75
N GLU A 15 -6.53 -18.42 -1.09
CA GLU A 15 -5.26 -17.71 -1.01
C GLU A 15 -5.39 -16.43 -1.83
N PRO A 16 -5.00 -15.26 -1.28
CA PRO A 16 -5.10 -14.02 -2.02
C PRO A 16 -4.22 -14.14 -3.27
N GLU A 17 -4.88 -14.15 -4.43
CA GLU A 17 -4.21 -14.11 -5.73
C GLU A 17 -3.25 -12.92 -5.73
N LYS A 18 -1.97 -13.15 -6.08
CA LYS A 18 -1.01 -12.07 -6.22
C LYS A 18 -1.58 -11.06 -7.22
N LEU A 19 -1.72 -9.81 -6.81
CA LEU A 19 -2.16 -8.75 -7.71
C LEU A 19 -1.20 -8.69 -8.89
N ASP A 20 -1.74 -8.80 -10.11
CA ASP A 20 -0.97 -8.44 -11.30
C ASP A 20 -0.61 -6.94 -11.28
N THR A 21 0.34 -6.54 -12.12
CA THR A 21 0.85 -5.17 -12.14
C THR A 21 -0.25 -4.13 -12.35
N LYS A 22 -1.24 -4.43 -13.20
CA LYS A 22 -2.34 -3.49 -13.48
C LYS A 22 -3.22 -3.30 -12.25
N ASN A 23 -3.65 -4.39 -11.63
CA ASN A 23 -4.47 -4.37 -10.42
C ASN A 23 -3.73 -3.73 -9.25
N PHE A 24 -2.40 -3.86 -9.17
CA PHE A 24 -1.58 -3.15 -8.19
C PHE A 24 -1.59 -1.63 -8.41
N VAL A 25 -1.39 -1.17 -9.65
CA VAL A 25 -1.41 0.27 -9.98
C VAL A 25 -2.80 0.86 -9.71
N GLU A 26 -3.88 0.21 -10.16
CA GLU A 26 -5.25 0.66 -9.89
C GLU A 26 -5.56 0.73 -8.38
N LEU A 27 -4.97 -0.16 -7.58
CA LEU A 27 -5.09 -0.10 -6.12
C LEU A 27 -4.29 1.08 -5.54
N ALA A 28 -3.09 1.33 -6.04
CA ALA A 28 -2.27 2.48 -5.64
C ALA A 28 -2.98 3.80 -5.94
N ASP A 29 -3.62 3.93 -7.10
CA ASP A 29 -4.37 5.12 -7.51
C ASP A 29 -5.49 5.47 -6.55
N ARG A 30 -6.14 4.48 -5.92
CA ARG A 30 -7.18 4.72 -4.90
C ARG A 30 -6.63 5.43 -3.66
N PHE A 31 -5.37 5.20 -3.31
CA PHE A 31 -4.73 5.93 -2.21
C PHE A 31 -4.40 7.38 -2.62
N VAL A 32 -3.97 7.57 -3.87
CA VAL A 32 -3.73 8.91 -4.44
C VAL A 32 -5.04 9.70 -4.53
N ASP A 33 -6.15 9.07 -4.90
CA ASP A 33 -7.48 9.69 -4.90
C ASP A 33 -7.89 10.22 -3.51
N VAL A 34 -7.56 9.49 -2.45
CA VAL A 34 -7.83 9.94 -1.07
C VAL A 34 -7.00 11.18 -0.76
N ALA A 35 -5.71 11.17 -1.12
CA ALA A 35 -4.83 12.34 -0.95
C ALA A 35 -5.34 13.55 -1.76
N ASN A 36 -5.76 13.34 -3.01
CA ASN A 36 -6.32 14.38 -3.87
C ASN A 36 -7.61 14.98 -3.33
N ARG A 37 -8.47 14.18 -2.69
CA ARG A 37 -9.67 14.69 -2.01
C ARG A 37 -9.30 15.55 -0.80
N ALA A 38 -8.32 15.14 0.00
CA ALA A 38 -7.84 15.91 1.15
C ALA A 38 -7.20 17.23 0.72
N ASN A 39 -6.45 17.23 -0.37
CA ASN A 39 -5.78 18.41 -0.94
C ASN A 39 -6.75 19.52 -1.40
N ARG A 40 -8.07 19.24 -1.48
CA ARG A 40 -9.07 20.28 -1.77
C ARG A 40 -9.22 21.29 -0.63
N THR A 41 -8.83 20.92 0.59
CA THR A 41 -9.03 21.74 1.81
C THR A 41 -7.78 21.81 2.70
N VAL A 42 -6.73 21.05 2.41
CA VAL A 42 -5.47 20.98 3.15
C VAL A 42 -4.32 21.23 2.17
N LEU A 43 -3.23 21.88 2.59
CA LEU A 43 -2.09 22.15 1.72
C LEU A 43 -1.44 20.84 1.22
N ALA A 44 -1.07 20.80 -0.06
CA ALA A 44 -0.40 19.65 -0.66
C ALA A 44 0.88 19.24 0.10
N THR A 45 1.62 20.23 0.63
CA THR A 45 2.82 20.04 1.48
C THR A 45 2.51 19.25 2.75
N ASP A 46 1.35 19.46 3.35
CA ASP A 46 0.92 18.74 4.55
C ASP A 46 0.34 17.38 4.18
N VAL A 47 -0.42 17.31 3.08
CA VAL A 47 -1.03 16.08 2.58
C VAL A 47 0.02 15.03 2.22
N HIS A 48 1.09 15.40 1.51
CA HIS A 48 2.11 14.41 1.13
C HIS A 48 2.87 13.88 2.36
N MET A 49 3.11 14.71 3.37
CA MET A 49 3.74 14.26 4.62
C MET A 49 2.81 13.35 5.42
N ALA A 50 1.51 13.67 5.47
CA ALA A 50 0.51 12.79 6.08
C ALA A 50 0.40 11.45 5.34
N PHE A 51 0.50 11.47 4.01
CA PHE A 51 0.51 10.26 3.18
C PHE A 51 1.71 9.37 3.47
N LEU A 52 2.91 9.96 3.54
CA LEU A 52 4.15 9.25 3.91
C LEU A 52 4.06 8.64 5.32
N TYR A 53 3.54 9.40 6.29
CA TYR A 53 3.31 8.90 7.64
C TYR A 53 2.30 7.74 7.68
N GLY A 54 1.21 7.85 6.92
CA GLY A 54 0.20 6.79 6.77
C GLY A 54 0.79 5.51 6.17
N ALA A 55 1.61 5.64 5.12
CA ALA A 55 2.33 4.53 4.52
C ALA A 55 3.26 3.84 5.54
N ALA A 56 4.02 4.61 6.31
CA ALA A 56 4.89 4.08 7.37
C ALA A 56 4.10 3.28 8.42
N ARG A 57 2.95 3.79 8.88
CA ARG A 57 2.08 3.08 9.83
C ARG A 57 1.56 1.75 9.28
N TYR A 58 1.12 1.74 8.03
CA TYR A 58 0.62 0.52 7.39
C TYR A 58 1.75 -0.50 7.18
N ASN A 59 2.91 -0.05 6.69
CA ASN A 59 4.07 -0.92 6.48
C ASN A 59 4.58 -1.52 7.80
N ALA A 60 4.61 -0.73 8.89
CA ALA A 60 4.94 -1.24 10.22
C ALA A 60 3.94 -2.30 10.71
N HIS A 61 2.63 -2.10 10.47
CA HIS A 61 1.62 -3.10 10.79
C HIS A 61 1.85 -4.40 10.01
N VAL A 62 2.13 -4.31 8.71
CA VAL A 62 2.40 -5.46 7.85
C VAL A 62 3.66 -6.20 8.30
N GLY A 63 4.77 -5.48 8.50
CA GLY A 63 6.03 -6.07 8.95
C GLY A 63 5.88 -6.80 10.29
N LYS A 64 5.28 -6.14 11.29
CA LYS A 64 5.14 -6.69 12.65
C LYS A 64 4.08 -7.78 12.76
N ASN A 65 2.87 -7.53 12.25
CA ASN A 65 1.71 -8.35 12.59
C ASN A 65 1.28 -9.32 11.47
N VAL A 66 1.61 -9.02 10.22
CA VAL A 66 1.22 -9.87 9.07
C VAL A 66 2.36 -10.80 8.67
N ARG A 67 3.58 -10.25 8.56
CA ARG A 67 4.78 -11.00 8.16
C ARG A 67 5.58 -11.54 9.36
N SER A 68 5.33 -11.03 10.56
CA SER A 68 6.09 -11.37 11.78
C SER A 68 7.61 -11.29 11.57
N VAL A 69 8.06 -10.21 10.95
CA VAL A 69 9.48 -9.96 10.68
C VAL A 69 10.27 -9.98 11.98
N ALA A 70 11.34 -10.77 12.03
CA ALA A 70 12.17 -10.90 13.22
C ALA A 70 13.12 -9.70 13.41
N ASP A 71 13.72 -9.21 12.33
CA ASP A 71 14.61 -8.05 12.34
C ASP A 71 13.91 -6.83 11.73
N HIS A 72 13.43 -5.94 12.59
CA HIS A 72 12.70 -4.76 12.14
C HIS A 72 13.60 -3.72 11.47
N GLU A 73 14.87 -3.60 11.84
CA GLU A 73 15.77 -2.61 11.24
C GLU A 73 16.12 -2.99 9.80
N ALA A 74 16.40 -4.28 9.55
CA ALA A 74 16.60 -4.78 8.19
C ALA A 74 15.37 -4.52 7.30
N PHE A 75 14.16 -4.68 7.84
CA PHE A 75 12.93 -4.38 7.11
C PHE A 75 12.73 -2.88 6.87
N VAL A 76 13.10 -2.02 7.82
CA VAL A 76 13.06 -0.56 7.62
C VAL A 76 14.00 -0.16 6.49
N GLU A 77 15.23 -0.70 6.46
CA GLU A 77 16.19 -0.44 5.40
C GLU A 77 15.69 -0.89 4.02
N GLU A 78 15.13 -2.10 3.94
CA GLU A 78 14.50 -2.63 2.71
C GLU A 78 13.41 -1.67 2.20
N MET A 79 12.46 -1.33 3.07
CA MET A 79 11.32 -0.48 2.70
C MET A 79 11.74 0.94 2.31
N ALA A 80 12.72 1.51 3.01
CA ALA A 80 13.28 2.82 2.69
C ALA A 80 13.99 2.79 1.32
N GLY A 81 14.73 1.72 1.02
CA GLY A 81 15.36 1.49 -0.29
C GLY A 81 14.33 1.40 -1.42
N VAL A 82 13.27 0.60 -1.23
CA VAL A 82 12.18 0.45 -2.21
C VAL A 82 11.49 1.79 -2.46
N TYR A 83 11.14 2.54 -1.41
CA TYR A 83 10.53 3.87 -1.55
C TYR A 83 11.42 4.84 -2.32
N LYS A 84 12.72 4.87 -1.99
CA LYS A 84 13.70 5.73 -2.64
C LYS A 84 13.79 5.46 -4.14
N GLU A 85 13.83 4.19 -4.56
CA GLU A 85 13.88 3.84 -5.98
C GLU A 85 12.56 4.16 -6.70
N MET A 86 11.39 3.87 -6.09
CA MET A 86 10.10 4.27 -6.68
C MET A 86 10.00 5.78 -6.87
N LEU A 87 10.37 6.56 -5.86
CA LEU A 87 10.35 8.02 -5.93
C LEU A 87 11.30 8.54 -7.00
N ARG A 88 12.52 7.98 -7.10
CA ARG A 88 13.48 8.33 -8.15
C ARG A 88 12.91 8.07 -9.55
N ASN A 89 12.29 6.92 -9.74
CA ASN A 89 11.71 6.56 -11.04
C ASN A 89 10.58 7.52 -11.44
N HIS A 90 9.70 7.89 -10.52
CA HIS A 90 8.64 8.86 -10.80
C HIS A 90 9.20 10.27 -11.05
N LEU A 91 10.20 10.73 -10.29
CA LEU A 91 10.83 12.03 -10.55
C LEU A 91 11.62 12.09 -11.86
N ALA A 92 12.07 10.94 -12.36
CA ALA A 92 12.75 10.82 -13.65
C ALA A 92 11.77 10.70 -14.82
N ASP A 93 10.47 10.50 -14.57
CA ASP A 93 9.45 10.41 -15.62
C ASP A 93 9.21 11.80 -16.23
N PRO A 94 9.51 12.01 -17.53
CA PRO A 94 9.30 13.30 -18.19
C PRO A 94 7.81 13.65 -18.36
N ALA A 95 6.89 12.71 -18.14
CA ALA A 95 5.45 12.93 -18.24
C ALA A 95 4.77 13.23 -16.89
N LEU A 96 5.54 13.28 -15.79
CA LEU A 96 5.02 13.61 -14.46
C LEU A 96 4.59 15.08 -14.34
#